data_AF-A0A3S1WYY7-F1
#
_entry.id   AF-A0A3S1WYY7-F1
#
_cell.length_a   1.000
_cell.length_b   1.000
_cell.length_c   1.000
_cell.angle_alpha   90.00
_cell.angle_beta   90.00
_cell.angle_gamma   90.00
#
_symmetry.space_group_name_H-M   'P 1'
#
loop_
_entity.id
_entity.type
_entity.pdbx_description
1 polymer ?
#
loop_
_entity_poly.entity_id
_entity_poly.type
_entity_poly.pdbx_seq_one_letter_code
_entity_poly.pdbx_strand_id
1 'polypeptide(L)'
;VVAQSFHLAFVAVKWAGVAYLAYLAWKMWTAPVEAKEGEMPREDSPAKLFFAGMAVTLGNPKIMMFYLALLPTIIDLASVSVVGWMELTATMAVVLVAIDLAWVLAAAQARKLLKSKRAMKIANRVSATTMAGAAAAIAARS
;
A
#
# COMPACT_ATOMS: atom_id res chain seq x y z
N VAL A 1 -31.41 -4.71 -10.22
CA VAL A 1 -31.60 -5.70 -9.12
C VAL A 1 -30.29 -5.97 -8.37
N VAL A 2 -29.19 -6.30 -9.06
CA VAL A 2 -27.85 -6.50 -8.45
C VAL A 2 -27.31 -5.24 -7.74
N ALA A 3 -27.45 -4.06 -8.35
CA ALA A 3 -26.99 -2.79 -7.77
C ALA A 3 -27.71 -2.33 -6.49
N GLN A 4 -28.99 -2.69 -6.32
CA GLN A 4 -29.73 -2.42 -5.06
C GLN A 4 -29.37 -3.41 -3.95
N SER A 5 -28.97 -4.64 -4.31
CA SER A 5 -28.56 -5.69 -3.36
C SER A 5 -27.18 -5.40 -2.76
N PHE A 6 -26.27 -4.81 -3.54
CA PHE A 6 -24.91 -4.47 -3.07
C PHE A 6 -24.77 -3.10 -2.43
N HIS A 7 -25.81 -2.26 -2.43
CA HIS A 7 -25.76 -0.93 -1.81
C HIS A 7 -25.42 -1.04 -0.31
N LEU A 8 -26.12 -1.92 0.41
CA LEU A 8 -25.86 -2.16 1.85
C LEU A 8 -24.44 -2.72 2.08
N ALA A 9 -23.98 -3.65 1.24
CA ALA A 9 -22.63 -4.20 1.35
C ALA A 9 -21.55 -3.12 1.11
N PHE A 10 -21.76 -2.25 0.12
CA PHE A 10 -20.83 -1.15 -0.18
C PHE A 10 -20.80 -0.12 0.95
N VAL A 11 -21.96 0.24 1.50
CA VAL A 11 -22.07 1.15 2.66
C VAL A 11 -21.42 0.52 3.90
N ALA A 12 -21.64 -0.77 4.16
CA ALA A 12 -21.02 -1.47 5.27
C ALA A 12 -19.49 -1.50 5.14
N VAL A 13 -18.96 -1.86 3.97
CA VAL A 13 -17.50 -1.85 3.70
C VAL A 13 -16.92 -0.44 3.81
N LYS A 14 -17.65 0.58 3.32
CA LYS A 14 -17.24 1.98 3.44
C LYS A 14 -17.08 2.38 4.91
N TRP A 15 -18.09 2.17 5.74
CA TRP A 15 -18.04 2.54 7.15
C TRP A 15 -17.05 1.69 7.95
N ALA A 16 -16.89 0.41 7.62
CA ALA A 16 -15.85 -0.43 8.18
C ALA A 16 -14.45 0.13 7.87
N GLY A 17 -14.22 0.58 6.63
CA GLY A 17 -12.97 1.24 6.23
C GLY A 17 -12.74 2.56 6.95
N VAL A 18 -13.77 3.40 7.11
CA VAL A 18 -13.68 4.66 7.87
C VAL A 18 -13.31 4.39 9.33
N ALA A 19 -14.00 3.45 9.99
CA ALA A 19 -13.72 3.07 11.36
C ALA A 19 -12.30 2.52 11.52
N TYR A 20 -11.83 1.71 10.57
CA TYR A 20 -10.47 1.16 10.57
C TYR A 20 -9.41 2.26 10.41
N LEU A 21 -9.61 3.21 9.51
CA LEU A 21 -8.68 4.34 9.32
C LEU A 21 -8.66 5.26 10.54
N ALA A 22 -9.81 5.53 11.16
CA ALA A 22 -9.90 6.29 12.40
C ALA A 22 -9.17 5.57 13.55
N TYR A 23 -9.33 4.25 13.66
CA TYR A 23 -8.60 3.42 14.61
C TYR A 23 -7.08 3.49 14.39
N LEU A 24 -6.61 3.38 13.15
CA LEU A 24 -5.18 3.51 12.82
C LEU A 24 -4.65 4.91 13.15
N ALA A 25 -5.41 5.96 12.84
CA ALA A 25 -5.04 7.34 13.17
C ALA A 25 -4.89 7.53 14.68
N TRP A 26 -5.85 7.03 15.47
CA TRP A 26 -5.78 7.05 16.93
C TRP A 26 -4.57 6.29 17.45
N LYS A 27 -4.34 5.07 16.96
CA LYS A 27 -3.21 4.22 17.34
C LYS A 27 -1.87 4.90 17.05
N MET A 28 -1.72 5.56 15.90
CA MET A 28 -0.52 6.31 15.55
C MET A 28 -0.35 7.55 16.45
N TRP A 29 -1.45 8.24 16.79
CA TRP A 29 -1.41 9.42 17.65
C TRP A 29 -1.02 9.10 19.10
N THR A 30 -1.46 7.95 19.63
CA THR A 30 -1.16 7.47 20.99
C THR A 30 0.06 6.56 21.06
N ALA A 31 0.73 6.29 19.94
CA ALA A 31 1.87 5.38 19.91
C ALA A 31 2.99 5.89 20.84
N PRO A 32 3.48 5.07 21.78
CA PRO A 32 4.60 5.45 22.64
C PRO A 32 5.84 5.69 21.77
N VAL A 33 6.46 6.86 21.96
CA VAL A 33 7.63 7.29 21.19
C VAL A 33 8.94 6.95 21.92
N GLU A 34 8.84 6.23 23.02
CA GLU A 34 10.00 5.67 23.69
C GLU A 34 10.53 4.52 22.85
N ALA A 35 11.82 4.59 22.51
CA ALA A 35 12.54 3.44 22.00
C ALA A 35 12.44 2.36 23.08
N LYS A 36 11.57 1.38 22.88
CA LYS A 36 11.72 0.09 23.55
C LYS A 36 13.07 -0.47 23.12
N GLU A 37 14.12 -0.14 23.84
CA GLU A 37 15.32 -0.96 23.91
C GLU A 37 14.86 -2.32 24.46
N GLY A 38 14.57 -3.30 23.61
CA GLY A 38 14.31 -4.65 24.11
C GLY A 38 13.47 -5.58 23.26
N GLU A 39 12.74 -5.12 22.25
CA GLU A 39 11.97 -6.03 21.40
C GLU A 39 12.15 -5.62 19.94
N MET A 40 13.24 -6.10 19.33
CA MET A 40 13.22 -6.24 17.87
C MET A 40 11.99 -7.10 17.55
N PRO A 41 11.08 -6.65 16.66
CA PRO A 41 10.01 -7.50 16.17
C PRO A 41 10.66 -8.82 15.74
N ARG A 42 10.13 -9.96 16.20
CA ARG A 42 10.61 -11.29 15.79
C ARG A 42 10.85 -11.24 14.28
N GLU A 43 12.10 -11.50 13.86
CA GLU A 43 12.46 -11.53 12.45
C GLU A 43 11.55 -12.56 11.79
N ASP A 44 10.47 -12.10 11.15
CA ASP A 44 9.64 -12.97 10.33
C ASP A 44 10.57 -13.55 9.25
N SER A 45 10.47 -14.87 9.03
CA SER A 45 11.29 -15.53 8.02
C SER A 45 11.20 -14.75 6.69
N PRO A 46 12.33 -14.48 6.01
CA PRO A 46 12.33 -13.79 4.73
C PRO A 46 11.35 -14.39 3.72
N ALA A 47 11.18 -15.72 3.76
CA ALA A 47 10.21 -16.43 2.93
C ALA A 47 8.77 -16.02 3.28
N LYS A 48 8.42 -15.92 4.57
CA LYS A 48 7.09 -15.51 5.03
C LYS A 48 6.78 -14.07 4.60
N LEU A 49 7.75 -13.17 4.70
CA LEU A 49 7.59 -11.79 4.22
C LEU A 49 7.42 -11.74 2.71
N PHE A 50 8.18 -12.54 1.95
CA PHE A 50 8.04 -12.66 0.51
C PHE A 50 6.65 -13.16 0.10
N PHE A 51 6.19 -14.26 0.69
CA PHE A 51 4.87 -14.83 0.40
C PHE A 51 3.73 -13.90 0.85
N ALA A 52 3.87 -13.20 1.97
CA ALA A 52 2.89 -12.20 2.39
C ALA A 52 2.81 -11.03 1.41
N GLY A 53 3.96 -10.50 0.97
CA GLY A 53 4.01 -9.45 -0.04
C GLY A 53 3.40 -9.90 -1.37
N MET A 54 3.75 -11.11 -1.81
CA MET A 54 3.19 -11.70 -3.03
C MET A 54 1.67 -11.89 -2.91
N ALA A 55 1.16 -12.38 -1.77
CA ALA A 55 -0.27 -12.53 -1.55
C ALA A 55 -1.02 -11.19 -1.55
N VAL A 56 -0.42 -10.13 -0.98
CA VAL A 56 -1.00 -8.78 -1.01
C VAL A 56 -1.03 -8.22 -2.43
N THR A 57 0.03 -8.40 -3.20
CA THR A 57 0.12 -7.90 -4.59
C THR A 57 -0.83 -8.67 -5.52
N LEU A 58 -0.82 -10.01 -5.46
CA LEU A 58 -1.71 -10.86 -6.27
C LEU A 58 -3.19 -10.72 -5.86
N GLY A 59 -3.44 -10.49 -4.56
CA GLY A 59 -4.78 -10.25 -4.02
C GLY A 59 -5.34 -8.86 -4.33
N ASN A 60 -4.56 -7.97 -4.95
CA ASN A 60 -5.00 -6.64 -5.35
C ASN A 60 -5.41 -6.61 -6.83
N PRO A 61 -6.68 -6.94 -7.18
CA PRO A 61 -7.11 -6.99 -8.56
C PRO A 61 -7.05 -5.62 -9.24
N LYS A 62 -6.98 -4.52 -8.48
CA LYS A 62 -6.97 -3.16 -9.04
C LYS A 62 -5.80 -2.96 -10.01
N ILE A 63 -4.62 -3.47 -9.65
CA ILE A 63 -3.41 -3.31 -10.46
C ILE A 63 -3.54 -4.13 -11.75
N MET A 64 -3.98 -5.38 -11.65
CA MET A 64 -4.22 -6.23 -12.81
C MET A 64 -5.26 -5.62 -13.75
N MET A 65 -6.41 -5.18 -13.22
CA MET A 65 -7.48 -4.58 -14.01
C MET A 65 -7.02 -3.27 -14.68
N PHE A 66 -6.19 -2.47 -14.01
CA PHE A 66 -5.60 -1.28 -14.60
C PHE A 66 -4.70 -1.61 -15.80
N TYR A 67 -3.79 -2.59 -15.66
CA TYR A 67 -2.95 -3.01 -16.77
C TYR A 67 -3.75 -3.62 -17.92
N LEU A 68 -4.73 -4.48 -17.62
CA LEU A 68 -5.59 -5.07 -18.66
C LEU A 68 -6.41 -4.02 -19.41
N ALA A 69 -6.82 -2.94 -18.74
CA ALA A 69 -7.55 -1.86 -19.38
C ALA A 69 -6.64 -0.93 -20.19
N LEU A 70 -5.41 -0.68 -19.73
CA LEU A 70 -4.52 0.31 -20.34
C LEU A 70 -3.61 -0.30 -21.42
N LEU A 71 -3.06 -1.49 -21.20
CA LEU A 71 -2.12 -2.13 -22.11
C LEU A 71 -2.63 -2.26 -23.57
N PRO A 72 -3.86 -2.75 -23.85
CA PRO A 72 -4.38 -2.82 -25.22
C PRO A 72 -4.61 -1.46 -25.87
N THR A 73 -4.67 -0.37 -25.08
CA THR A 73 -4.80 0.98 -25.64
C THR A 73 -3.46 1.57 -26.10
N ILE A 74 -2.35 1.01 -25.61
CA ILE A 74 -0.98 1.46 -25.92
C ILE A 74 -0.37 0.56 -27.00
N ILE A 75 -0.66 -0.74 -26.97
CA ILE A 75 -0.03 -1.74 -27.83
C ILE A 75 -1.11 -2.63 -28.44
N ASP A 76 -1.03 -2.86 -29.75
CA ASP A 76 -1.84 -3.89 -30.41
C ASP A 76 -1.37 -5.29 -29.98
N LEU A 77 -2.06 -5.87 -29.02
CA LEU A 77 -1.73 -7.17 -28.43
C LEU A 77 -1.78 -8.33 -29.45
N ALA A 78 -2.51 -8.18 -30.56
CA ALA A 78 -2.67 -9.24 -31.56
C ALA A 78 -1.43 -9.42 -32.45
N SER A 79 -0.58 -8.40 -32.55
CA SER A 79 0.64 -8.42 -33.37
C SER A 79 1.93 -8.60 -32.55
N VAL A 80 1.84 -8.76 -31.22
CA VAL A 80 3.01 -8.94 -30.34
C VAL A 80 3.57 -10.37 -30.45
N SER A 81 4.83 -10.46 -30.85
CA SER A 81 5.57 -11.73 -30.87
C SER A 81 5.92 -12.20 -29.45
N VAL A 82 6.28 -13.48 -29.30
CA VAL A 82 6.76 -14.02 -28.01
C VAL A 82 7.95 -13.23 -27.47
N VAL A 83 8.84 -12.77 -28.36
CA VAL A 83 9.99 -11.93 -28.00
C VAL A 83 9.53 -10.57 -27.48
N GLY A 84 8.54 -9.94 -28.14
CA GLY A 84 7.96 -8.67 -27.67
C GLY A 84 7.32 -8.78 -26.29
N TRP A 85 6.66 -9.90 -25.99
CA TRP A 85 6.13 -10.18 -24.65
C TRP A 85 7.24 -10.34 -23.60
N MET A 86 8.35 -10.99 -23.95
CA MET A 86 9.50 -11.11 -23.06
C MET A 86 10.15 -9.74 -22.80
N GLU A 87 10.33 -8.91 -23.82
CA GLU A 87 10.87 -7.56 -23.70
C GLU A 87 9.99 -6.70 -22.79
N LEU A 88 8.68 -6.64 -23.06
CA LEU A 88 7.72 -5.88 -22.24
C LEU A 88 7.75 -6.33 -20.77
N THR A 89 7.74 -7.64 -20.54
CA THR A 89 7.77 -8.19 -19.18
C THR A 89 9.09 -7.89 -18.48
N ALA A 90 10.22 -8.03 -19.17
CA ALA A 90 11.54 -7.74 -18.62
C ALA A 90 11.71 -6.26 -18.30
N THR A 91 11.32 -5.36 -19.22
CA THR A 91 11.35 -3.92 -18.97
C THR A 91 10.49 -3.56 -17.76
N MET A 92 9.29 -4.11 -17.68
CA MET A 92 8.39 -3.84 -16.55
C MET A 92 8.98 -4.34 -15.23
N ALA A 93 9.53 -5.56 -15.22
CA ALA A 93 10.18 -6.11 -14.04
C ALA A 93 11.37 -5.26 -13.58
N VAL A 94 12.23 -4.83 -14.51
CA VAL A 94 13.38 -3.97 -14.21
C VAL A 94 12.94 -2.63 -13.63
N VAL A 95 11.93 -2.00 -14.23
CA VAL A 95 11.39 -0.71 -13.74
C VAL A 95 10.80 -0.87 -12.34
N LEU A 96 9.99 -1.90 -12.09
CA LEU A 96 9.41 -2.15 -10.78
C LEU A 96 10.48 -2.41 -9.73
N VAL A 97 11.44 -3.29 -10.01
CA VAL A 97 12.55 -3.59 -9.09
C VAL A 97 13.37 -2.32 -8.81
N ALA A 98 13.68 -1.52 -9.81
CA ALA A 98 14.45 -0.28 -9.64
C ALA A 98 13.70 0.72 -8.73
N ILE A 99 12.40 0.90 -8.94
CA ILE A 99 11.56 1.79 -8.13
C ILE A 99 11.44 1.27 -6.69
N ASP A 100 11.19 -0.02 -6.52
CA ASP A 100 11.06 -0.63 -5.19
C ASP A 100 12.37 -0.55 -4.40
N LEU A 101 13.52 -0.82 -5.05
CA LEU A 101 14.82 -0.65 -4.43
C LEU A 101 15.09 0.80 -4.04
N ALA A 102 14.75 1.76 -4.90
CA ALA A 102 14.87 3.18 -4.58
C ALA A 102 14.02 3.54 -3.35
N TRP A 103 12.79 3.04 -3.25
CA TRP A 103 11.92 3.21 -2.09
C TRP A 103 12.48 2.56 -0.83
N VAL A 104 13.01 1.34 -0.91
CA VAL A 104 13.62 0.64 0.23
C VAL A 104 14.83 1.41 0.75
N LEU A 105 15.68 1.92 -0.15
CA LEU A 105 16.83 2.74 0.21
C LEU A 105 16.41 4.08 0.83
N ALA A 106 15.41 4.75 0.25
CA ALA A 106 14.84 5.97 0.79
C ALA A 106 14.26 5.74 2.20
N ALA A 107 13.53 4.64 2.40
CA ALA A 107 13.00 4.25 3.69
C ALA A 107 14.11 3.94 4.72
N ALA A 108 15.20 3.29 4.29
CA ALA A 108 16.36 3.05 5.14
C ALA A 108 17.03 4.36 5.59
N GLN A 109 17.13 5.36 4.70
CA GLN A 109 17.62 6.69 5.05
C GLN A 109 16.65 7.45 5.96
N ALA A 110 15.36 7.41 5.67
CA ALA A 110 14.33 8.01 6.52
C ALA A 110 14.37 7.43 7.94
N ARG A 111 14.55 6.12 8.10
CA ARG A 111 14.74 5.48 9.42
C ARG A 111 15.94 6.03 10.18
N LYS A 112 17.04 6.41 9.49
CA LYS A 112 18.20 7.06 10.14
C LYS A 112 17.86 8.48 10.63
N LEU A 113 17.01 9.21 9.90
CA LEU A 113 16.54 10.55 10.29
C LEU A 113 15.48 10.51 11.41
N LEU A 114 14.68 9.45 11.44
CA LEU A 114 13.65 9.18 12.45
C LEU A 114 14.21 8.54 13.74
N LYS A 115 15.48 8.76 14.08
CA LYS A 115 16.07 8.23 15.32
C LYS A 115 15.69 9.03 16.57
N SER A 116 15.33 10.31 16.42
CA SER A 116 15.01 11.16 17.58
C SER A 116 13.54 11.01 17.99
N LYS A 117 13.27 11.08 19.32
CA LYS A 117 11.90 11.06 19.87
C LYS A 117 11.02 12.14 19.23
N ARG A 118 11.59 13.32 18.94
CA ARG A 118 10.86 14.42 18.29
C ARG A 118 10.48 14.09 16.84
N ALA A 119 11.41 13.53 16.06
CA ALA A 119 11.16 13.16 14.66
C ALA A 119 10.11 12.04 14.55
N MET A 120 10.19 11.01 15.40
CA MET A 120 9.19 9.96 15.47
C MET A 120 7.80 10.49 15.87
N LYS A 121 7.73 11.41 16.84
CA LYS A 121 6.46 12.02 17.26
C LYS A 121 5.83 12.85 16.13
N ILE A 122 6.64 13.59 15.36
CA ILE A 122 6.17 14.35 14.20
C ILE A 122 5.69 13.39 13.11
N ALA A 123 6.47 12.36 12.77
CA ALA A 123 6.09 11.38 11.76
C ALA A 123 4.79 10.65 12.11
N ASN A 124 4.63 10.25 13.38
CA ASN A 124 3.40 9.63 13.89
C ASN A 124 2.20 10.57 13.79
N ARG A 125 2.37 11.84 14.15
CA ARG A 125 1.29 12.84 14.06
C ARG A 125 0.90 13.13 12.62
N VAL A 126 1.88 13.32 11.72
CA VAL A 126 1.63 13.54 10.29
C VAL A 126 0.88 12.35 9.70
N SER A 127 1.33 11.12 9.98
CA SER A 127 0.67 9.91 9.50
C SER A 127 -0.75 9.77 10.05
N ALA A 128 -0.95 10.05 11.34
CA ALA A 128 -2.25 10.06 11.97
C ALA A 128 -3.19 11.11 11.35
N THR A 129 -2.71 12.33 11.10
CA THR A 129 -3.52 13.37 10.45
C THR A 129 -3.91 13.00 9.03
N THR A 130 -3.01 12.35 8.28
CA THR A 130 -3.32 11.87 6.92
C THR A 130 -4.38 10.77 6.95
N MET A 131 -4.26 9.81 7.87
CA MET A 131 -5.26 8.74 8.03
C MET A 131 -6.62 9.28 8.48
N ALA A 132 -6.64 10.19 9.45
CA ALA A 132 -7.87 10.85 9.90
C ALA A 132 -8.51 11.69 8.78
N GLY A 133 -7.70 12.42 8.01
CA GLY A 133 -8.15 13.18 6.84
C GLY A 133 -8.76 12.29 5.77
N ALA A 134 -8.13 11.14 5.48
CA ALA A 134 -8.68 10.15 4.55
C ALA A 134 -10.02 9.57 5.05
N ALA A 135 -10.11 9.23 6.35
CA ALA A 135 -11.35 8.75 6.97
C ALA A 135 -12.48 9.79 6.86
N ALA A 136 -12.19 11.06 7.17
CA ALA A 136 -13.14 12.15 7.06
C ALA A 136 -13.58 12.40 5.61
N ALA A 137 -12.65 12.38 4.66
CA ALA A 137 -12.95 12.56 3.24
C ALA A 137 -13.84 11.42 2.69
N ILE A 138 -13.59 10.17 3.09
CA ILE A 138 -14.42 9.03 2.72
C ILE A 138 -15.80 9.15 3.37
N ALA A 139 -15.88 9.54 4.65
CA ALA A 139 -17.16 9.74 5.33
C ALA A 139 -18.00 10.84 4.65
N ALA A 140 -17.38 11.97 4.29
CA ALA A 140 -18.03 13.13 3.70
C ALA A 140 -18.51 12.92 2.25
N ARG A 141 -17.85 12.05 1.47
CA ARG A 141 -18.32 11.68 0.12
C ARG A 141 -19.52 10.73 0.25
N SER A 142 -20.74 11.29 0.12
CA SER A 142 -22.00 10.53 0.06
C SER A 142 -22.49 10.40 -1.37
#